data_AF-A0A7C1V3N3-F1
#
_entry.id   AF-A0A7C1V3N3-F1
#
_cell.length_a   1.000
_cell.length_b   1.000
_cell.length_c   1.000
_cell.angle_alpha   90.00
_cell.angle_beta   90.00
_cell.angle_gamma   90.00
#
_symmetry.space_group_name_H-M   'P 1'
#
loop_
_entity.id
_entity.type
_entity.pdbx_description
1 polymer ?
#
loop_
_entity_poly.entity_id
_entity_poly.type
_entity_poly.pdbx_seq_one_letter_code
_entity_poly.pdbx_strand_id
1 'polypeptide(L)'
;MKDKKSIILLSLIFFSSVLIYITPTRAIIKDQTITTVAEKDSYVSSYYPTSNYGGASWLIFGNYILGWNEAYLFFNFSDKPTNWENAEISIDMYSVSETFNVTVSLINDTWDEYTINWLNKPLHREIITTFTVAEGKIYKINITDYIAGRNNISICLNASNYLQNGYVQGHSREGAYSNEDYPQLIWTYPTNVEITVTNPTSSSNWEEISIREIQWTSTGDIEDVKIELYKGATFVEEITDLFGYTTNDGLYDFYVSSAENYDGTDYRIKITDYNDPNVYGYSDYFSINVRSGTITITSPRGSSL
;
A
#
# COMPACT_ATOMS: atom_id res chain seq x y z
N MET A 1 -78.19 0.00 34.47
CA MET A 1 -76.76 0.25 34.17
C MET A 1 -76.14 -1.08 33.75
N LYS A 2 -75.72 -1.18 32.48
CA LYS A 2 -75.10 -2.39 31.90
C LYS A 2 -73.59 -2.17 31.84
N ASP A 3 -72.82 -3.01 32.50
CA ASP A 3 -71.37 -3.02 32.42
C ASP A 3 -70.91 -3.59 31.06
N LYS A 4 -70.22 -2.76 30.28
CA LYS A 4 -69.48 -3.18 29.08
C LYS A 4 -68.04 -3.50 29.48
N LYS A 5 -67.65 -4.77 29.41
CA LYS A 5 -66.24 -5.18 29.42
C LYS A 5 -65.64 -4.90 28.04
N SER A 6 -64.70 -3.96 27.95
CA SER A 6 -63.87 -3.76 26.75
C SER A 6 -62.76 -4.81 26.72
N ILE A 7 -62.71 -5.60 25.65
CA ILE A 7 -61.59 -6.46 25.31
C ILE A 7 -60.64 -5.64 24.43
N ILE A 8 -59.42 -5.41 24.90
CA ILE A 8 -58.35 -4.77 24.12
C ILE A 8 -57.56 -5.91 23.46
N LEU A 9 -57.63 -6.01 22.13
CA LEU A 9 -56.73 -6.85 21.34
C LEU A 9 -55.40 -6.12 21.21
N LEU A 10 -54.33 -6.67 21.81
CA LEU A 10 -52.96 -6.19 21.60
C LEU A 10 -52.42 -6.85 20.31
N SER A 11 -52.26 -6.07 19.24
CA SER A 11 -51.56 -6.54 18.04
C SER A 11 -50.06 -6.55 18.32
N LEU A 12 -49.45 -7.74 18.34
CA LEU A 12 -47.99 -7.90 18.41
C LEU A 12 -47.40 -7.57 17.03
N ILE A 13 -46.74 -6.43 16.90
CA ILE A 13 -45.94 -6.10 15.71
C ILE A 13 -44.57 -6.75 15.91
N PHE A 14 -44.27 -7.81 15.16
CA PHE A 14 -42.92 -8.34 15.06
C PHE A 14 -42.06 -7.37 14.23
N PHE A 15 -41.19 -6.60 14.90
CA PHE A 15 -40.06 -5.99 14.21
C PHE A 15 -39.07 -7.10 13.86
N SER A 16 -39.00 -7.47 12.58
CA SER A 16 -37.86 -8.21 12.04
C SER A 16 -36.64 -7.30 12.13
N SER A 17 -35.86 -7.46 13.20
CA SER A 17 -34.53 -6.85 13.26
C SER A 17 -33.65 -7.58 12.25
N VAL A 18 -33.34 -6.91 11.14
CA VAL A 18 -32.21 -7.32 10.29
C VAL A 18 -30.96 -7.15 11.15
N LEU A 19 -30.47 -8.23 11.75
CA LEU A 19 -29.11 -8.26 12.30
C LEU A 19 -28.18 -8.21 11.11
N ILE A 20 -27.49 -7.08 10.94
CA ILE A 20 -26.32 -7.03 10.06
C ILE A 20 -25.21 -7.72 10.87
N TYR A 21 -24.97 -9.00 10.58
CA TYR A 21 -23.79 -9.70 11.07
C TYR A 21 -22.61 -9.12 10.31
N ILE A 22 -21.87 -8.22 10.96
CA ILE A 22 -20.60 -7.75 10.44
C ILE A 22 -19.61 -8.88 10.76
N THR A 23 -19.18 -9.59 9.73
CA THR A 23 -18.08 -10.55 9.84
C THR A 23 -16.86 -9.82 10.42
N PRO A 24 -16.05 -10.45 11.29
CA PRO A 24 -14.87 -9.80 11.82
C PRO A 24 -13.84 -9.68 10.69
N THR A 25 -13.87 -8.54 10.00
CA THR A 25 -12.79 -8.06 9.14
C THR A 25 -11.80 -7.31 10.01
N ARG A 26 -10.51 -7.47 9.72
CA ARG A 26 -9.46 -6.63 10.33
C ARG A 26 -8.85 -5.75 9.25
N ALA A 27 -9.54 -4.64 8.97
CA ALA A 27 -8.95 -3.57 8.19
C ALA A 27 -7.75 -2.99 8.94
N ILE A 28 -6.65 -2.78 8.23
CA ILE A 28 -5.48 -2.05 8.73
C ILE A 28 -5.19 -0.86 7.81
N ILE A 29 -4.53 0.15 8.36
CA ILE A 29 -3.99 1.27 7.58
C ILE A 29 -2.55 0.90 7.21
N LYS A 30 -2.23 0.95 5.92
CA LYS A 30 -0.88 0.71 5.39
C LYS A 30 -0.42 1.91 4.59
N ASP A 31 0.85 2.26 4.75
CA ASP A 31 1.50 3.25 3.92
C ASP A 31 1.70 2.70 2.51
N GLN A 32 1.25 3.47 1.53
CA GLN A 32 1.50 3.24 0.11
C GLN A 32 2.38 4.34 -0.44
N THR A 33 3.06 4.02 -1.54
CA THR A 33 3.88 4.99 -2.26
C THR A 33 3.43 5.16 -3.70
N ILE A 34 3.61 6.36 -4.21
CA ILE A 34 3.59 6.65 -5.65
C ILE A 34 4.82 7.48 -5.98
N THR A 35 5.43 7.21 -7.14
CA THR A 35 6.69 7.84 -7.53
C THR A 35 6.58 8.51 -8.89
N THR A 36 7.25 9.66 -9.03
CA THR A 36 7.39 10.40 -10.29
C THR A 36 8.85 10.77 -10.51
N VAL A 37 9.39 10.43 -11.69
CA VAL A 37 10.75 10.80 -12.10
C VAL A 37 10.86 12.31 -12.30
N ALA A 38 12.03 12.88 -12.04
CA ALA A 38 12.32 14.28 -12.31
C ALA A 38 11.93 14.65 -13.75
N GLU A 39 11.14 15.72 -13.90
CA GLU A 39 10.74 16.23 -15.22
C GLU A 39 11.85 17.05 -15.87
N LYS A 40 12.75 17.62 -15.06
CA LYS A 40 13.98 18.25 -15.55
C LYS A 40 15.11 17.91 -14.61
N ASP A 41 16.27 17.66 -15.19
CA ASP A 41 17.52 17.62 -14.46
C ASP A 41 18.68 18.19 -15.29
N SER A 42 19.64 18.77 -14.58
CA SER A 42 20.87 19.25 -15.21
C SER A 42 21.91 19.48 -14.13
N TYR A 43 23.15 19.67 -14.54
CA TYR A 43 24.15 20.30 -13.69
C TYR A 43 24.80 21.47 -14.40
N VAL A 44 25.46 22.32 -13.64
CA VAL A 44 26.18 23.48 -14.15
C VAL A 44 27.61 23.45 -13.62
N SER A 45 28.56 23.93 -14.43
CA SER A 45 29.98 23.87 -14.10
C SER A 45 30.64 25.24 -14.15
N SER A 46 31.34 25.62 -13.09
CA SER A 46 32.10 26.87 -13.04
C SER A 46 33.32 26.86 -13.97
N TYR A 47 33.83 25.67 -14.32
CA TYR A 47 34.96 25.52 -15.23
C TYR A 47 34.55 25.74 -16.69
N TYR A 48 33.33 25.34 -17.04
CA TYR A 48 32.71 25.60 -18.34
C TYR A 48 31.44 26.43 -18.19
N PRO A 49 31.55 27.73 -17.86
CA PRO A 49 30.42 28.49 -17.32
C PRO A 49 29.27 28.74 -18.31
N THR A 50 29.54 28.65 -19.61
CA THR A 50 28.51 28.82 -20.67
C THR A 50 27.93 27.50 -21.17
N SER A 51 28.47 26.36 -20.72
CA SER A 51 28.00 25.05 -21.16
C SER A 51 26.69 24.67 -20.45
N ASN A 52 25.81 24.01 -21.19
CA ASN A 52 24.61 23.35 -20.67
C ASN A 52 24.83 21.84 -20.65
N TYR A 53 24.26 21.17 -19.65
CA TYR A 53 24.35 19.73 -19.47
C TYR A 53 22.97 19.07 -19.31
N GLY A 54 21.90 19.71 -19.82
CA GLY A 54 20.61 19.05 -19.93
C GLY A 54 20.70 17.84 -20.85
N GLY A 55 20.06 16.73 -20.47
CA GLY A 55 20.17 15.45 -21.17
C GLY A 55 21.51 14.71 -20.99
N ALA A 56 22.39 15.16 -20.09
CA ALA A 56 23.57 14.39 -19.72
C ALA A 56 23.16 13.12 -18.95
N SER A 57 23.84 12.00 -19.16
CA SER A 57 23.56 10.73 -18.47
C SER A 57 24.03 10.67 -17.00
N TRP A 58 24.39 11.80 -16.41
CA TRP A 58 24.77 11.88 -14.99
C TRP A 58 24.65 13.30 -14.48
N LEU A 59 24.41 13.41 -13.17
CA LEU A 59 24.48 14.64 -12.39
C LEU A 59 25.82 14.73 -11.69
N ILE A 60 26.34 15.95 -11.54
CA ILE A 60 27.57 16.22 -10.80
C ILE A 60 27.35 17.42 -9.89
N PHE A 61 27.77 17.30 -8.63
CA PHE A 61 27.89 18.44 -7.73
C PHE A 61 29.13 18.33 -6.85
N GLY A 62 29.66 19.48 -6.42
CA GLY A 62 30.96 19.57 -5.75
C GLY A 62 32.11 19.93 -6.70
N ASN A 63 33.34 19.72 -6.24
CA ASN A 63 34.56 20.08 -6.95
C ASN A 63 34.99 18.94 -7.89
N TYR A 64 34.71 19.09 -9.18
CA TYR A 64 34.98 18.09 -10.22
C TYR A 64 35.66 18.75 -11.43
N ILE A 65 36.75 18.13 -11.91
CA ILE A 65 37.55 18.56 -13.07
C ILE A 65 37.77 20.08 -13.09
N LEU A 66 38.50 20.57 -12.09
CA LEU A 66 38.94 21.98 -11.95
C LEU A 66 37.82 23.02 -11.77
N GLY A 67 36.58 22.59 -11.52
CA GLY A 67 35.44 23.49 -11.32
C GLY A 67 34.49 23.05 -10.23
N TRP A 68 33.70 24.00 -9.77
CA TRP A 68 32.54 23.75 -8.92
C TRP A 68 31.34 23.39 -9.77
N ASN A 69 30.60 22.40 -9.32
CA ASN A 69 29.41 21.92 -9.99
C ASN A 69 28.23 21.93 -9.02
N GLU A 70 27.05 22.19 -9.56
CA GLU A 70 25.77 22.19 -8.85
C GLU A 70 24.75 21.46 -9.72
N ALA A 71 23.96 20.57 -9.11
CA ALA A 71 22.93 19.81 -9.81
C ALA A 71 21.54 20.36 -9.47
N TYR A 72 20.67 20.46 -10.47
CA TYR A 72 19.33 21.01 -10.36
C TYR A 72 18.31 19.96 -10.79
N LEU A 73 17.25 19.82 -9.99
CA LEU A 73 16.15 18.89 -10.24
C LEU A 73 14.82 19.64 -10.17
N PHE A 74 13.84 19.21 -10.98
CA PHE A 74 12.48 19.72 -10.96
C PHE A 74 11.48 18.56 -11.01
N PHE A 75 10.48 18.60 -10.14
CA PHE A 75 9.40 17.61 -10.06
C PHE A 75 8.06 18.34 -10.07
N ASN A 76 7.15 17.92 -10.95
CA ASN A 76 5.74 18.32 -10.85
C ASN A 76 5.02 17.44 -9.82
N PHE A 77 3.87 17.92 -9.32
CA PHE A 77 3.05 17.20 -8.35
C PHE A 77 1.76 16.64 -9.00
N SER A 78 1.84 16.22 -10.27
CA SER A 78 0.65 15.74 -11.00
C SER A 78 0.02 14.48 -10.41
N ASP A 79 0.83 13.68 -9.71
CA ASP A 79 0.47 12.42 -9.05
C ASP A 79 0.21 12.56 -7.55
N LYS A 80 0.27 13.78 -7.00
CA LYS A 80 0.18 14.04 -5.56
C LYS A 80 -1.15 13.54 -4.98
N PRO A 81 -1.13 12.54 -4.06
CA PRO A 81 -2.34 12.04 -3.41
C PRO A 81 -3.02 13.13 -2.59
N THR A 82 -4.35 13.09 -2.47
CA THR A 82 -5.09 14.09 -1.66
C THR A 82 -4.87 13.92 -0.16
N ASN A 83 -4.61 12.68 0.28
CA ASN A 83 -4.40 12.27 1.67
C ASN A 83 -2.92 11.96 1.98
N TRP A 84 -1.98 12.49 1.21
CA TRP A 84 -0.55 12.31 1.45
C TRP A 84 -0.13 12.72 2.88
N GLU A 85 0.85 12.03 3.43
CA GLU A 85 1.40 12.28 4.78
C GLU A 85 2.88 12.65 4.76
N ASN A 86 3.65 12.10 3.81
CA ASN A 86 5.08 12.32 3.71
C ASN A 86 5.52 12.44 2.24
N ALA A 87 6.57 13.22 1.99
CA ALA A 87 7.15 13.40 0.66
C ALA A 87 8.68 13.40 0.73
N GLU A 88 9.31 12.61 -0.12
CA GLU A 88 10.77 12.47 -0.20
C GLU A 88 11.26 12.58 -1.65
N ILE A 89 12.44 13.16 -1.84
CA ILE A 89 13.18 13.05 -3.10
C ILE A 89 14.23 11.95 -2.95
N SER A 90 14.18 10.93 -3.80
CA SER A 90 15.14 9.85 -3.91
C SER A 90 16.14 10.15 -5.02
N ILE A 91 17.44 9.98 -4.75
CA ILE A 91 18.51 10.17 -5.73
C ILE A 91 19.55 9.08 -5.51
N ASP A 92 19.86 8.33 -6.57
CA ASP A 92 21.01 7.43 -6.55
C ASP A 92 22.32 8.21 -6.77
N MET A 93 23.12 8.28 -5.72
CA MET A 93 24.43 8.93 -5.71
C MET A 93 25.49 7.84 -5.80
N TYR A 94 25.78 7.34 -7.00
CA TYR A 94 26.57 6.13 -7.19
C TYR A 94 28.09 6.31 -7.02
N SER A 95 28.62 7.53 -7.16
CA SER A 95 30.06 7.81 -7.05
C SER A 95 30.32 8.95 -6.10
N VAL A 96 31.10 8.68 -5.06
CA VAL A 96 31.44 9.62 -3.98
C VAL A 96 32.95 9.63 -3.85
N SER A 97 33.59 10.76 -4.17
CA SER A 97 35.06 10.81 -4.21
C SER A 97 35.70 10.78 -2.82
N GLU A 98 35.01 11.35 -1.83
CA GLU A 98 35.36 11.38 -0.40
C GLU A 98 34.09 11.72 0.38
N THR A 99 34.11 11.55 1.70
CA THR A 99 32.98 11.95 2.55
C THR A 99 32.60 13.41 2.31
N PHE A 100 31.38 13.63 1.84
CA PHE A 100 30.93 14.90 1.28
C PHE A 100 29.66 15.38 1.98
N ASN A 101 29.55 16.68 2.27
CA ASN A 101 28.40 17.24 2.96
C ASN A 101 27.54 17.99 1.94
N VAL A 102 26.44 17.36 1.57
CA VAL A 102 25.50 17.88 0.57
C VAL A 102 24.56 18.86 1.23
N THR A 103 24.38 20.03 0.62
CA THR A 103 23.27 20.93 0.94
C THR A 103 22.25 20.86 -0.18
N VAL A 104 21.00 20.68 0.21
CA VAL A 104 19.84 20.67 -0.67
C VAL A 104 19.07 21.95 -0.41
N SER A 105 18.87 22.73 -1.45
CA SER A 105 18.20 24.02 -1.35
C SER A 105 16.99 24.09 -2.26
N LEU A 106 15.95 24.79 -1.82
CA LEU A 106 14.77 25.10 -2.62
C LEU A 106 15.13 26.13 -3.70
N ILE A 107 14.67 25.88 -4.92
CA ILE A 107 14.76 26.77 -6.06
C ILE A 107 13.38 27.34 -6.36
N ASN A 108 13.22 28.65 -6.16
CA ASN A 108 11.96 29.36 -6.40
C ASN A 108 11.88 29.97 -7.81
N ASP A 109 13.03 30.19 -8.47
CA ASP A 109 13.07 30.71 -9.83
C ASP A 109 12.83 29.61 -10.86
N THR A 110 12.26 29.97 -12.00
CA THR A 110 12.11 29.04 -13.12
C THR A 110 13.43 28.83 -13.85
N TRP A 111 13.69 27.61 -14.30
CA TRP A 111 14.80 27.28 -15.18
C TRP A 111 14.38 26.27 -16.24
N ASP A 112 15.19 26.21 -17.30
CA ASP A 112 14.99 25.33 -18.44
C ASP A 112 16.19 24.40 -18.60
N GLU A 113 15.89 23.12 -18.81
CA GLU A 113 16.85 22.02 -18.77
C GLU A 113 17.97 22.20 -19.80
N TYR A 114 17.63 22.70 -20.99
CA TYR A 114 18.53 22.77 -22.14
C TYR A 114 19.20 24.13 -22.30
N THR A 115 18.97 25.06 -21.36
CA THR A 115 19.56 26.40 -21.39
C THR A 115 20.21 26.83 -20.09
N ILE A 116 19.96 26.13 -18.97
CA ILE A 116 20.65 26.39 -17.71
C ILE A 116 22.16 26.17 -17.85
N ASN A 117 22.95 27.07 -17.28
CA ASN A 117 24.41 27.05 -17.24
C ASN A 117 24.88 27.81 -15.98
N TRP A 118 26.19 27.84 -15.74
CA TRP A 118 26.72 28.46 -14.52
C TRP A 118 26.37 29.94 -14.37
N LEU A 119 26.25 30.66 -15.49
CA LEU A 119 26.03 32.10 -15.51
C LEU A 119 24.56 32.49 -15.28
N ASN A 120 23.61 31.60 -15.62
CA ASN A 120 22.17 31.87 -15.52
C ASN A 120 21.43 30.99 -14.49
N LYS A 121 22.13 30.11 -13.78
CA LYS A 121 21.53 29.23 -12.76
C LYS A 121 20.77 30.04 -11.69
N PRO A 122 19.62 29.53 -11.22
CA PRO A 122 18.90 30.11 -10.08
C PRO A 122 19.74 30.23 -8.81
N LEU A 123 19.32 31.12 -7.90
CA LEU A 123 19.94 31.22 -6.58
C LEU A 123 19.31 30.21 -5.60
N HIS A 124 20.15 29.51 -4.85
CA HIS A 124 19.78 28.48 -3.88
C HIS A 124 19.81 28.99 -2.42
N ARG A 125 18.91 29.93 -2.07
CA ARG A 125 18.97 30.66 -0.78
C ARG A 125 18.34 29.94 0.40
N GLU A 126 17.29 29.17 0.16
CA GLU A 126 16.51 28.50 1.21
C GLU A 126 16.99 27.05 1.30
N ILE A 127 17.61 26.70 2.43
CA ILE A 127 18.11 25.35 2.67
C ILE A 127 16.94 24.47 3.13
N ILE A 128 16.75 23.35 2.44
CA ILE A 128 15.84 22.28 2.87
C ILE A 128 16.54 21.44 3.93
N THR A 129 17.75 20.96 3.62
CA THR A 129 18.54 20.14 4.55
C THR A 129 20.02 20.12 4.16
N THR A 130 20.85 19.69 5.10
CA THR A 130 22.24 19.33 4.87
C THR A 130 22.50 17.95 5.46
N PHE A 131 23.17 17.08 4.72
CA PHE A 131 23.50 15.72 5.19
C PHE A 131 24.84 15.25 4.62
N THR A 132 25.37 14.19 5.23
CA THR A 132 26.65 13.59 4.83
C THR A 132 26.43 12.39 3.90
N VAL A 133 27.16 12.39 2.80
CA VAL A 133 27.27 11.31 1.81
C VAL A 133 28.66 10.70 1.95
N ALA A 134 28.73 9.45 2.40
CA ALA A 134 30.01 8.76 2.70
C ALA A 134 30.32 7.60 1.76
N GLU A 135 29.30 7.10 1.04
CA GLU A 135 29.40 5.97 0.14
C GLU A 135 28.38 6.11 -0.99
N GLY A 136 28.61 5.40 -2.08
CA GLY A 136 27.69 5.37 -3.21
C GLY A 136 26.44 4.54 -2.89
N LYS A 137 25.26 5.18 -2.95
CA LYS A 137 23.94 4.55 -2.74
C LYS A 137 22.81 5.54 -3.03
N ILE A 138 21.58 5.06 -2.91
CA ILE A 138 20.37 5.89 -2.87
C ILE A 138 20.27 6.66 -1.55
N TYR A 139 20.08 7.97 -1.67
CA TYR A 139 19.77 8.87 -0.57
C TYR A 139 18.34 9.41 -0.73
N LYS A 140 17.61 9.47 0.38
CA LYS A 140 16.26 10.06 0.45
C LYS A 140 16.30 11.37 1.22
N ILE A 141 15.69 12.40 0.65
CA ILE A 141 15.64 13.76 1.18
C ILE A 141 14.19 14.06 1.55
N ASN A 142 13.90 14.21 2.83
CA ASN A 142 12.56 14.61 3.26
C ASN A 142 12.27 16.06 2.86
N ILE A 143 11.16 16.28 2.17
CA ILE A 143 10.70 17.59 1.71
C ILE A 143 9.27 17.92 2.17
N THR A 144 8.71 17.14 3.11
CA THR A 144 7.30 17.20 3.54
C THR A 144 6.85 18.63 3.88
N ASP A 145 7.67 19.36 4.64
CA ASP A 145 7.37 20.74 5.07
C ASP A 145 7.36 21.76 3.91
N TYR A 146 7.92 21.39 2.76
CA TYR A 146 8.04 22.24 1.56
C TYR A 146 6.95 21.98 0.53
N ILE A 147 5.97 21.11 0.82
CA ILE A 147 4.93 20.74 -0.16
C ILE A 147 3.70 21.65 -0.13
N ALA A 148 3.31 22.16 1.05
CA ALA A 148 2.04 22.85 1.23
C ALA A 148 1.90 24.07 0.30
N GLY A 149 0.76 24.17 -0.41
CA GLY A 149 0.46 25.28 -1.32
C GLY A 149 1.22 25.26 -2.65
N ARG A 150 2.03 24.23 -2.93
CA ARG A 150 2.79 24.09 -4.18
C ARG A 150 2.21 22.98 -5.08
N ASN A 151 2.48 23.10 -6.38
CA ASN A 151 2.15 22.11 -7.43
C ASN A 151 3.39 21.53 -8.12
N ASN A 152 4.58 21.96 -7.67
CA ASN A 152 5.87 21.48 -8.11
C ASN A 152 6.90 21.81 -7.03
N ILE A 153 8.09 21.21 -7.15
CA ILE A 153 9.27 21.61 -6.40
C ILE A 153 10.49 21.57 -7.31
N SER A 154 11.38 22.52 -7.12
CA SER A 154 12.72 22.48 -7.70
C SER A 154 13.75 22.58 -6.61
N ILE A 155 14.82 21.80 -6.75
CA ILE A 155 15.91 21.77 -5.79
C ILE A 155 17.26 21.90 -6.48
N CYS A 156 18.24 22.39 -5.73
CA CYS A 156 19.65 22.37 -6.08
C CYS A 156 20.42 21.53 -5.06
N LEU A 157 21.30 20.65 -5.54
CA LEU A 157 22.28 19.92 -4.75
C LEU A 157 23.65 20.54 -4.95
N ASN A 158 24.30 20.90 -3.85
CA ASN A 158 25.65 21.48 -3.88
C ASN A 158 26.46 21.12 -2.61
N ALA A 159 27.71 21.55 -2.60
CA ALA A 159 28.56 21.46 -1.40
C ALA A 159 28.01 22.38 -0.30
N SER A 160 28.02 21.91 0.94
CA SER A 160 27.69 22.73 2.13
C SER A 160 28.60 23.93 2.32
N ASN A 161 29.81 23.88 1.75
CA ASN A 161 30.72 25.02 1.67
C ASN A 161 31.65 24.91 0.46
N TYR A 162 32.06 26.05 -0.09
CA TYR A 162 33.00 26.13 -1.22
C TYR A 162 34.46 25.83 -0.85
N LEU A 163 34.74 25.32 0.35
CA LEU A 163 36.07 24.88 0.78
C LEU A 163 36.17 23.35 0.84
N GLN A 164 35.04 22.66 0.70
CA GLN A 164 34.96 21.21 0.73
C GLN A 164 35.60 20.64 -0.53
N ASN A 165 36.48 19.66 -0.36
CA ASN A 165 36.99 18.92 -1.51
C ASN A 165 36.04 17.79 -1.89
N GLY A 166 36.24 17.27 -3.09
CA GLY A 166 35.49 16.15 -3.61
C GLY A 166 34.20 16.52 -4.33
N TYR A 167 33.57 15.49 -4.86
CA TYR A 167 32.37 15.56 -5.65
C TYR A 167 31.53 14.30 -5.46
N VAL A 168 30.27 14.44 -5.86
CA VAL A 168 29.34 13.32 -5.98
C VAL A 168 28.83 13.29 -7.41
N GLN A 169 28.75 12.09 -7.98
CA GLN A 169 27.99 11.83 -9.19
C GLN A 169 26.75 11.01 -8.84
N GLY A 170 25.65 11.35 -9.47
CA GLY A 170 24.40 10.62 -9.37
C GLY A 170 23.78 10.39 -10.73
N HIS A 171 22.81 9.49 -10.80
CA HIS A 171 22.06 9.27 -12.03
C HIS A 171 21.17 10.47 -12.34
N SER A 172 21.11 10.82 -13.62
CA SER A 172 20.06 11.68 -14.18
C SER A 172 18.95 10.82 -14.77
N ARG A 173 17.89 11.48 -15.25
CA ARG A 173 16.82 10.87 -16.02
C ARG A 173 17.33 10.15 -17.25
N GLU A 174 18.33 10.68 -17.94
CA GLU A 174 18.91 10.08 -19.15
C GLU A 174 19.98 9.02 -18.85
N GLY A 175 20.35 8.84 -17.57
CA GLY A 175 21.46 7.99 -17.15
C GLY A 175 21.09 6.70 -16.44
N ALA A 176 19.86 6.57 -15.97
CA ALA A 176 19.41 5.45 -15.13
C ALA A 176 19.43 4.09 -15.86
N TYR A 177 19.85 3.03 -15.17
CA TYR A 177 19.83 1.65 -15.66
C TYR A 177 18.65 0.85 -15.10
N SER A 178 18.21 1.19 -13.90
CA SER A 178 17.09 0.60 -13.19
C SER A 178 16.07 1.66 -12.78
N ASN A 179 14.86 1.23 -12.44
CA ASN A 179 13.81 2.16 -12.00
C ASN A 179 14.17 2.90 -10.70
N GLU A 180 15.04 2.36 -9.85
CA GLU A 180 15.42 2.99 -8.58
C GLU A 180 16.52 4.05 -8.74
N ASP A 181 17.23 4.02 -9.88
CA ASP A 181 18.35 4.92 -10.15
C ASP A 181 17.86 6.35 -10.48
N TYR A 182 16.68 6.47 -11.09
CA TYR A 182 16.13 7.76 -11.48
C TYR A 182 15.99 8.70 -10.27
N PRO A 183 16.32 10.00 -10.41
CA PRO A 183 15.87 11.00 -9.45
C PRO A 183 14.34 11.00 -9.42
N GLN A 184 13.76 10.77 -8.24
CA GLN A 184 12.32 10.55 -8.08
C GLN A 184 11.74 11.32 -6.91
N LEU A 185 10.54 11.87 -7.09
CA LEU A 185 9.68 12.31 -6.01
C LEU A 185 8.81 11.13 -5.57
N ILE A 186 8.81 10.86 -4.27
CA ILE A 186 8.06 9.77 -3.64
C ILE A 186 7.03 10.40 -2.70
N TRP A 187 5.76 10.10 -2.93
CA TRP A 187 4.67 10.41 -2.01
C TRP A 187 4.35 9.19 -1.18
N THR A 188 4.21 9.36 0.14
CA THR A 188 3.67 8.35 1.04
C THR A 188 2.28 8.78 1.50
N TYR A 189 1.32 7.86 1.42
CA TYR A 189 -0.07 8.11 1.82
C TYR A 189 -0.69 6.84 2.42
N PRO A 190 -1.56 6.97 3.43
CA PRO A 190 -2.25 5.85 4.03
C PRO A 190 -3.32 5.33 3.07
N THR A 191 -3.45 4.00 2.99
CA THR A 191 -4.61 3.33 2.39
C THR A 191 -5.19 2.32 3.37
N ASN A 192 -6.49 2.07 3.24
CA ASN A 192 -7.12 0.97 3.94
C ASN A 192 -6.86 -0.33 3.17
N VAL A 193 -6.31 -1.32 3.88
CA VAL A 193 -6.13 -2.68 3.38
C VAL A 193 -7.08 -3.59 4.15
N GLU A 194 -7.96 -4.27 3.43
CA GLU A 194 -9.02 -5.08 4.02
C GLU A 194 -9.35 -6.29 3.14
N ILE A 195 -9.70 -7.41 3.78
CA ILE A 195 -10.26 -8.59 3.15
C ILE A 195 -11.60 -8.88 3.82
N THR A 196 -12.66 -9.00 3.01
CA THR A 196 -14.00 -9.35 3.45
C THR A 196 -14.43 -10.65 2.79
N VAL A 197 -14.61 -11.71 3.58
CA VAL A 197 -15.10 -12.99 3.08
C VAL A 197 -16.62 -12.93 2.94
N THR A 198 -17.14 -13.14 1.73
CA THR A 198 -18.56 -12.99 1.39
C THR A 198 -19.28 -14.34 1.25
N ASN A 199 -18.54 -15.42 1.01
CA ASN A 199 -19.06 -16.79 1.07
C ASN A 199 -17.98 -17.72 1.62
N PRO A 200 -18.28 -18.60 2.59
CA PRO A 200 -19.60 -18.94 3.15
C PRO A 200 -20.23 -17.85 4.03
N THR A 201 -21.55 -17.94 4.21
CA THR A 201 -22.35 -17.09 5.11
C THR A 201 -22.89 -17.91 6.28
N SER A 202 -23.51 -17.26 7.27
CA SER A 202 -24.16 -17.95 8.39
C SER A 202 -25.27 -18.92 7.99
N SER A 203 -25.79 -18.81 6.76
CA SER A 203 -26.81 -19.70 6.20
C SER A 203 -26.25 -20.85 5.39
N SER A 204 -24.94 -20.87 5.12
CA SER A 204 -24.29 -21.89 4.33
C SER A 204 -24.24 -23.22 5.09
N ASN A 205 -24.66 -24.28 4.42
CA ASN A 205 -24.52 -25.66 4.89
C ASN A 205 -23.85 -26.47 3.78
N TRP A 206 -22.57 -26.78 3.96
CA TRP A 206 -21.80 -27.52 2.98
C TRP A 206 -21.87 -29.01 3.24
N GLU A 207 -21.72 -29.79 2.17
CA GLU A 207 -21.72 -31.25 2.22
C GLU A 207 -20.31 -31.72 1.95
N GLU A 208 -19.88 -32.78 2.61
CA GLU A 208 -18.62 -33.45 2.25
C GLU A 208 -18.66 -34.03 0.83
N ILE A 209 -17.46 -34.26 0.27
CA ILE A 209 -17.28 -34.82 -1.07
C ILE A 209 -17.97 -33.93 -2.12
N SER A 210 -17.91 -32.63 -1.91
CA SER A 210 -18.49 -31.63 -2.82
C SER A 210 -17.54 -30.46 -3.01
N ILE A 211 -17.61 -29.84 -4.18
CA ILE A 211 -16.92 -28.58 -4.45
C ILE A 211 -17.84 -27.44 -3.98
N ARG A 212 -17.27 -26.52 -3.23
CA ARG A 212 -17.92 -25.32 -2.71
C ARG A 212 -17.04 -24.11 -3.01
N GLU A 213 -17.70 -23.05 -3.43
CA GLU A 213 -17.01 -21.81 -3.77
C GLU A 213 -16.77 -20.98 -2.50
N ILE A 214 -15.55 -20.50 -2.32
CA ILE A 214 -15.20 -19.46 -1.33
C ILE A 214 -15.12 -18.16 -2.09
N GLN A 215 -15.77 -17.11 -1.60
CA GLN A 215 -15.77 -15.80 -2.23
C GLN A 215 -15.35 -14.72 -1.25
N TRP A 216 -14.64 -13.70 -1.74
CA TRP A 216 -14.27 -12.54 -0.97
C TRP A 216 -14.13 -11.29 -1.83
N THR A 217 -14.10 -10.15 -1.17
CA THR A 217 -13.69 -8.87 -1.75
C THR A 217 -12.51 -8.32 -0.96
N SER A 218 -11.63 -7.56 -1.62
CA SER A 218 -10.49 -6.93 -0.98
C SER A 218 -10.33 -5.47 -1.41
N THR A 219 -9.70 -4.66 -0.56
CA THR A 219 -9.29 -3.28 -0.86
C THR A 219 -7.83 -3.10 -0.52
N GLY A 220 -7.16 -2.20 -1.24
CA GLY A 220 -5.71 -1.98 -1.09
C GLY A 220 -4.90 -2.93 -1.97
N ASP A 221 -3.59 -2.90 -1.76
CA ASP A 221 -2.62 -3.69 -2.52
C ASP A 221 -2.41 -5.05 -1.86
N ILE A 222 -3.04 -6.09 -2.44
CA ILE A 222 -2.98 -7.50 -2.01
C ILE A 222 -2.91 -8.35 -3.28
N GLU A 223 -1.76 -8.99 -3.54
CA GLU A 223 -1.56 -9.79 -4.75
C GLU A 223 -2.05 -11.23 -4.58
N ASP A 224 -1.69 -11.86 -3.47
CA ASP A 224 -1.96 -13.26 -3.16
C ASP A 224 -2.56 -13.40 -1.76
N VAL A 225 -3.41 -14.41 -1.59
CA VAL A 225 -4.06 -14.73 -0.31
C VAL A 225 -3.83 -16.20 0.07
N LYS A 226 -3.77 -16.43 1.37
CA LYS A 226 -3.83 -17.77 1.97
C LYS A 226 -5.22 -18.02 2.53
N ILE A 227 -5.76 -19.21 2.28
CA ILE A 227 -7.10 -19.61 2.74
C ILE A 227 -6.98 -20.76 3.74
N GLU A 228 -7.62 -20.61 4.89
CA GLU A 228 -7.56 -21.58 6.00
C GLU A 228 -8.98 -21.89 6.50
N LEU A 229 -9.22 -23.15 6.86
CA LEU A 229 -10.45 -23.60 7.52
C LEU A 229 -10.23 -23.67 9.03
N TYR A 230 -11.19 -23.13 9.80
CA TYR A 230 -11.21 -23.20 11.26
C TYR A 230 -12.53 -23.82 11.73
N LYS A 231 -12.49 -24.47 12.90
CA LYS A 231 -13.65 -24.87 13.69
C LYS A 231 -13.59 -24.21 15.07
N GLY A 232 -14.49 -23.27 15.33
CA GLY A 232 -14.38 -22.35 16.45
C GLY A 232 -13.08 -21.53 16.36
N ALA A 233 -12.16 -21.79 17.29
CA ALA A 233 -10.81 -21.19 17.32
C ALA A 233 -9.70 -22.15 16.85
N THR A 234 -10.04 -23.41 16.58
CA THR A 234 -9.07 -24.45 16.21
C THR A 234 -8.82 -24.41 14.70
N PHE A 235 -7.56 -24.33 14.31
CA PHE A 235 -7.14 -24.52 12.92
C PHE A 235 -7.44 -25.96 12.49
N VAL A 236 -8.06 -26.12 11.32
CA VAL A 236 -8.40 -27.43 10.74
C VAL A 236 -7.41 -27.76 9.64
N GLU A 237 -7.45 -27.00 8.54
CA GLU A 237 -6.55 -27.19 7.42
C GLU A 237 -6.26 -25.88 6.69
N GLU A 238 -5.18 -25.89 5.91
CA GLU A 238 -4.91 -24.88 4.92
C GLU A 238 -5.53 -25.34 3.60
N ILE A 239 -6.45 -24.55 3.05
CA ILE A 239 -7.18 -24.90 1.82
C ILE A 239 -6.28 -24.72 0.59
N THR A 240 -5.35 -23.77 0.64
CA THR A 240 -4.38 -23.48 -0.43
C THR A 240 -3.07 -24.27 -0.26
N ASP A 241 -3.12 -25.47 0.34
CA ASP A 241 -1.95 -26.25 0.81
C ASP A 241 -0.87 -26.52 -0.26
N LEU A 242 -1.28 -26.71 -1.52
CA LEU A 242 -0.38 -27.11 -2.60
C LEU A 242 0.72 -26.07 -2.85
N PHE A 243 0.39 -24.78 -2.73
CA PHE A 243 1.30 -23.67 -2.98
C PHE A 243 1.48 -22.72 -1.79
N GLY A 244 0.63 -22.82 -0.76
CA GLY A 244 0.61 -21.89 0.36
C GLY A 244 -0.28 -20.66 0.16
N TYR A 245 -0.73 -20.43 -1.08
CA TYR A 245 -1.47 -19.24 -1.50
C TYR A 245 -2.24 -19.47 -2.80
N THR A 246 -3.06 -18.49 -3.14
CA THR A 246 -3.71 -18.32 -4.44
C THR A 246 -3.79 -16.83 -4.77
N THR A 247 -3.92 -16.51 -6.05
CA THR A 247 -4.06 -15.12 -6.49
C THR A 247 -5.33 -14.51 -5.90
N ASN A 248 -5.25 -13.24 -5.50
CA ASN A 248 -6.38 -12.49 -4.96
C ASN A 248 -7.37 -12.07 -6.07
N ASP A 249 -8.07 -13.03 -6.67
CA ASP A 249 -9.06 -12.82 -7.75
C ASP A 249 -10.52 -12.85 -7.25
N GLY A 250 -10.72 -13.07 -5.94
CA GLY A 250 -12.01 -12.99 -5.25
C GLY A 250 -12.77 -14.32 -5.17
N LEU A 251 -12.22 -15.42 -5.69
CA LEU A 251 -12.89 -16.71 -5.73
C LEU A 251 -11.93 -17.90 -5.58
N TYR A 252 -12.35 -18.94 -4.87
CA TYR A 252 -11.59 -20.20 -4.79
C TYR A 252 -12.52 -21.41 -4.68
N ASP A 253 -12.30 -22.42 -5.52
CA ASP A 253 -13.04 -23.69 -5.48
C ASP A 253 -12.43 -24.63 -4.43
N PHE A 254 -13.11 -24.78 -3.29
CA PHE A 254 -12.71 -25.69 -2.23
C PHE A 254 -13.41 -27.05 -2.37
N TYR A 255 -12.63 -28.12 -2.48
CA TYR A 255 -13.13 -29.47 -2.37
C TYR A 255 -13.23 -29.87 -0.90
N VAL A 256 -14.46 -29.91 -0.36
CA VAL A 256 -14.74 -30.27 1.03
C VAL A 256 -14.47 -31.77 1.21
N SER A 257 -13.23 -32.11 1.57
CA SER A 257 -12.79 -33.50 1.70
C SER A 257 -13.43 -34.19 2.90
N SER A 258 -13.84 -35.45 2.73
CA SER A 258 -14.32 -36.30 3.84
C SER A 258 -13.19 -36.94 4.65
N ALA A 259 -11.92 -36.61 4.37
CA ALA A 259 -10.79 -37.21 5.08
C ALA A 259 -10.80 -36.87 6.59
N GLU A 260 -11.48 -35.80 6.97
CA GLU A 260 -11.45 -35.19 8.30
C GLU A 260 -12.75 -35.39 9.11
N ASN A 261 -13.77 -36.08 8.56
CA ASN A 261 -15.11 -36.23 9.16
C ASN A 261 -15.70 -34.89 9.64
N TYR A 262 -15.84 -33.94 8.73
CA TYR A 262 -16.41 -32.64 9.02
C TYR A 262 -17.88 -32.78 9.44
N ASP A 263 -18.20 -32.31 10.64
CA ASP A 263 -19.55 -32.28 11.20
C ASP A 263 -19.65 -31.18 12.25
N GLY A 264 -20.51 -30.19 12.03
CA GLY A 264 -20.70 -29.09 12.98
C GLY A 264 -21.24 -27.81 12.36
N THR A 265 -21.51 -26.84 13.24
CA THR A 265 -22.11 -25.53 12.91
C THR A 265 -21.16 -24.35 13.11
N ASP A 266 -19.93 -24.63 13.53
CA ASP A 266 -18.96 -23.66 14.00
C ASP A 266 -17.71 -23.60 13.10
N TYR A 267 -17.85 -23.95 11.81
CA TYR A 267 -16.78 -23.77 10.83
C TYR A 267 -16.71 -22.33 10.37
N ARG A 268 -15.53 -21.84 10.02
CA ARG A 268 -15.34 -20.54 9.36
C ARG A 268 -14.10 -20.56 8.49
N ILE A 269 -14.15 -19.80 7.41
CA ILE A 269 -13.02 -19.54 6.53
C ILE A 269 -12.26 -18.34 7.05
N LYS A 270 -10.93 -18.41 7.04
CA LYS A 270 -10.04 -17.28 7.21
C LYS A 270 -9.28 -17.06 5.91
N ILE A 271 -9.29 -15.83 5.42
CA ILE A 271 -8.47 -15.41 4.28
C ILE A 271 -7.48 -14.36 4.78
N THR A 272 -6.20 -14.57 4.51
CA THR A 272 -5.10 -13.71 4.98
C THR A 272 -4.29 -13.25 3.77
N ASP A 273 -3.85 -12.00 3.74
CA ASP A 273 -2.83 -11.54 2.79
C ASP A 273 -1.57 -12.41 2.97
N TYR A 274 -1.08 -12.98 1.87
CA TYR A 274 0.05 -13.89 1.92
C TYR A 274 1.34 -13.20 2.40
N ASN A 275 1.51 -11.92 2.04
CA ASN A 275 2.70 -11.13 2.36
C ASN A 275 2.56 -10.34 3.68
N ASP A 276 1.35 -10.17 4.20
CA ASP A 276 1.09 -9.53 5.50
C ASP A 276 0.06 -10.29 6.36
N PRO A 277 0.50 -11.10 7.35
CA PRO A 277 -0.41 -11.88 8.18
C PRO A 277 -1.32 -11.04 9.10
N ASN A 278 -1.13 -9.72 9.18
CA ASN A 278 -2.00 -8.83 9.93
C ASN A 278 -3.27 -8.41 9.19
N VAL A 279 -3.29 -8.56 7.86
CA VAL A 279 -4.45 -8.32 7.00
C VAL A 279 -5.20 -9.64 6.82
N TYR A 280 -6.37 -9.75 7.43
CA TYR A 280 -7.21 -10.94 7.24
C TYR A 280 -8.69 -10.63 7.45
N GLY A 281 -9.51 -11.48 6.84
CA GLY A 281 -10.96 -11.55 7.06
C GLY A 281 -11.37 -12.94 7.46
N TYR A 282 -12.38 -13.04 8.33
CA TYR A 282 -13.10 -14.29 8.56
C TYR A 282 -14.46 -14.26 7.86
N SER A 283 -14.93 -15.41 7.40
CA SER A 283 -16.35 -15.60 7.09
C SER A 283 -17.19 -15.59 8.37
N ASP A 284 -18.50 -15.56 8.19
CA ASP A 284 -19.41 -15.99 9.25
C ASP A 284 -19.13 -17.46 9.63
N TYR A 285 -19.57 -17.83 10.83
CA TYR A 285 -19.66 -19.24 11.18
C TYR A 285 -20.73 -19.93 10.32
N PHE A 286 -20.37 -21.06 9.70
CA PHE A 286 -21.23 -21.84 8.82
C PHE A 286 -21.20 -23.33 9.20
N SER A 287 -22.09 -24.11 8.58
CA SER A 287 -22.24 -25.53 8.88
C SER A 287 -21.62 -26.42 7.81
N ILE A 288 -21.08 -27.56 8.24
CA ILE A 288 -20.70 -28.67 7.35
C ILE A 288 -21.41 -29.93 7.84
N ASN A 289 -22.10 -30.64 6.93
CA ASN A 289 -22.82 -31.89 7.15
C ASN A 289 -23.96 -31.86 8.20
N VAL A 290 -24.48 -30.69 8.54
CA VAL A 290 -25.58 -30.58 9.51
C VAL A 290 -26.90 -30.92 8.81
N ARG A 291 -27.52 -32.04 9.19
CA ARG A 291 -28.82 -32.44 8.63
C ARG A 291 -29.95 -31.61 9.24
N SER A 292 -30.63 -30.81 8.43
CA SER A 292 -31.87 -30.13 8.82
C SER A 292 -33.01 -31.15 8.96
N GLY A 293 -33.18 -31.72 10.15
CA GLY A 293 -34.24 -32.69 10.44
C GLY A 293 -35.02 -32.34 11.70
N THR A 294 -36.15 -31.65 11.56
CA THR A 294 -37.17 -31.64 12.62
C THR A 294 -37.88 -32.99 12.63
N ILE A 295 -37.55 -33.85 13.59
CA ILE A 295 -38.37 -35.03 13.90
C ILE A 295 -39.65 -34.53 14.56
N THR A 296 -40.76 -34.54 13.82
CA THR A 296 -42.09 -34.28 14.39
C THR A 296 -42.68 -35.61 14.83
N ILE A 297 -42.63 -35.92 16.13
CA ILE A 297 -43.31 -37.10 16.68
C ILE A 297 -44.81 -36.79 16.73
N THR A 298 -45.62 -37.36 15.82
CA THR A 298 -47.09 -37.18 15.81
C THR A 298 -47.84 -38.14 16.76
N SER A 299 -47.17 -38.53 17.86
CA SER A 299 -47.64 -39.42 18.94
C SER A 299 -47.58 -40.93 18.63
N PRO A 300 -47.17 -41.79 19.58
CA PRO A 300 -47.25 -43.24 19.44
C PRO A 300 -48.72 -43.70 19.47
N ARG A 301 -49.14 -44.50 18.49
CA ARG A 301 -50.39 -45.27 18.60
C ARG A 301 -50.14 -46.45 19.55
N GLY A 302 -50.54 -46.28 20.81
CA GLY A 302 -50.69 -47.40 21.72
C GLY A 302 -51.84 -48.28 21.26
N SER A 303 -51.54 -49.52 20.85
CA SER A 303 -52.54 -50.56 20.65
C SER A 303 -53.04 -51.02 22.02
N SER A 304 -54.32 -50.79 22.32
CA SER A 304 -55.01 -51.45 23.42
C SER A 304 -55.34 -52.89 23.04
N LEU A 305 -55.12 -53.79 24.01
CA LEU A 305 -55.37 -55.24 24.03
C LEU A 305 -56.76 -55.66 23.55
#